data_AF-A0AA51DU38-F1
#
_entry.id   AF-A0AA51DU38-F1
#
_cell.length_a   1.000
_cell.length_b   1.000
_cell.length_c   1.000
_cell.angle_alpha   90.00
_cell.angle_beta   90.00
_cell.angle_gamma   90.00
#
_symmetry.space_group_name_H-M   'P 1'
#
loop_
_entity.id
_entity.type
_entity.pdbx_description
1 polymer ?
#
loop_
_entity_poly.entity_id
_entity_poly.type
_entity_poly.pdbx_seq_one_letter_code
_entity_poly.pdbx_strand_id
1 'polypeptide(L)'
;MDLNKSGGEIQECRRCGKMFLYTGVGKCICAACKAEDEAEFEIVKDYIYENLSATIMQVSKETGVKITRIKSYLKDGRLIIPDGSAIFLNCEICGTSIKFGRLCRECADSLSNEMRHEMNIDEFQIGEKPKNLNQSRMRFLDRT
;
A
#
# COMPACT_ATOMS: atom_id res chain seq x y z
N MET A 1 -35.22 24.37 9.82
CA MET A 1 -34.20 24.16 8.78
C MET A 1 -33.57 22.81 9.04
N ASP A 2 -34.09 21.86 8.26
CA ASP A 2 -33.74 20.45 8.03
C ASP A 2 -32.62 19.82 8.87
N LEU A 3 -33.03 19.14 9.95
CA LEU A 3 -32.30 18.07 10.59
C LEU A 3 -32.60 16.76 9.84
N ASN A 4 -31.76 16.39 8.86
CA ASN A 4 -31.51 15.00 8.43
C ASN A 4 -30.52 14.97 7.26
N LYS A 5 -29.21 14.81 7.55
CA LYS A 5 -28.22 14.30 6.59
C LYS A 5 -27.45 13.15 7.25
N SER A 6 -28.14 12.04 7.43
CA SER A 6 -27.58 10.73 7.73
C SER A 6 -27.95 9.81 6.56
N GLY A 7 -27.31 10.01 5.41
CA GLY A 7 -27.57 9.21 4.22
C GLY A 7 -26.39 9.30 3.27
N GLY A 8 -25.76 8.16 3.00
CA GLY A 8 -24.67 8.08 2.03
C GLY A 8 -25.07 8.59 0.64
N GLU A 9 -24.09 8.86 -0.20
CA GLU A 9 -24.30 9.31 -1.58
C GLU A 9 -24.22 8.13 -2.54
N ILE A 10 -25.07 8.13 -3.58
CA ILE A 10 -24.91 7.15 -4.66
C ILE A 10 -23.67 7.53 -5.46
N GLN A 11 -22.70 6.62 -5.51
CA GLN A 11 -21.43 6.81 -6.21
C GLN A 11 -21.15 5.61 -7.11
N GLU A 12 -20.31 5.80 -8.12
CA GLU A 12 -19.82 4.73 -8.98
C GLU A 12 -18.65 3.99 -8.30
N CYS A 13 -18.71 2.65 -8.26
CA CYS A 13 -17.62 1.86 -7.72
C CYS A 13 -16.38 1.96 -8.61
N ARG A 14 -15.27 2.47 -8.06
CA ARG A 14 -13.99 2.61 -8.78
C ARG A 14 -13.34 1.28 -9.23
N ARG A 15 -13.88 0.12 -8.82
CA ARG A 15 -13.39 -1.22 -9.19
C ARG A 15 -14.23 -1.88 -10.28
N CYS A 16 -15.55 -1.83 -10.19
CA CYS A 16 -16.46 -2.55 -11.11
C CYS A 16 -17.46 -1.67 -11.87
N GLY A 17 -17.49 -0.36 -11.62
CA GLY A 17 -18.40 0.58 -12.28
C GLY A 17 -19.87 0.52 -11.80
N LYS A 18 -20.21 -0.37 -10.86
CA LYS A 18 -21.57 -0.45 -10.32
C LYS A 18 -21.87 0.72 -9.40
N MET A 19 -23.08 1.27 -9.51
CA MET A 19 -23.59 2.27 -8.56
C MET A 19 -23.84 1.63 -7.20
N PHE A 20 -23.46 2.31 -6.12
CA PHE A 20 -23.65 1.85 -4.75
C PHE A 20 -23.78 3.03 -3.79
N LEU A 21 -24.33 2.78 -2.60
CA LEU A 21 -24.38 3.78 -1.53
C LEU A 21 -23.01 3.89 -0.86
N TYR A 22 -22.34 5.03 -1.04
CA TYR A 22 -21.07 5.36 -0.41
C TYR A 22 -21.29 6.19 0.85
N THR A 23 -20.73 5.74 1.97
CA THR A 23 -20.92 6.37 3.30
C THR A 23 -20.01 7.57 3.56
N GLY A 24 -19.19 7.97 2.58
CA GLY A 24 -18.21 9.06 2.77
C GLY A 24 -16.89 8.61 3.39
N VAL A 25 -16.78 7.37 3.86
CA VAL A 25 -15.60 6.86 4.59
C VAL A 25 -14.88 5.76 3.80
N GLY A 26 -13.55 5.92 3.68
CA GLY A 26 -12.65 4.94 3.09
C GLY A 26 -12.63 4.94 1.56
N LYS A 27 -12.30 3.79 0.96
CA LYS A 27 -12.24 3.67 -0.51
C LYS A 27 -13.65 3.67 -1.13
N CYS A 28 -13.82 4.42 -2.21
CA CYS A 28 -15.06 4.46 -3.01
C CYS A 28 -15.21 3.18 -3.86
N ILE A 29 -15.49 2.07 -3.19
CA ILE A 29 -15.76 0.75 -3.79
C ILE A 29 -16.96 0.09 -3.12
N CYS A 30 -17.75 -0.66 -3.89
CA CYS A 30 -18.95 -1.33 -3.38
C CYS A 30 -18.62 -2.48 -2.43
N ALA A 31 -19.61 -2.93 -1.64
CA ALA A 31 -19.43 -3.98 -0.63
C ALA A 31 -18.88 -5.29 -1.21
N ALA A 32 -19.35 -5.72 -2.39
CA ALA A 32 -18.84 -6.91 -3.06
C ALA A 32 -17.35 -6.78 -3.40
N CYS A 33 -16.96 -5.64 -3.98
CA CYS A 33 -15.57 -5.34 -4.31
C CYS A 33 -14.67 -5.19 -3.07
N LYS A 34 -15.21 -4.74 -1.94
CA LYS A 34 -14.51 -4.74 -0.64
C LYS A 34 -14.28 -6.17 -0.14
N ALA A 35 -15.30 -7.02 -0.19
CA ALA A 35 -15.17 -8.43 0.20
C ALA A 35 -14.16 -9.18 -0.69
N GLU A 36 -14.17 -8.93 -2.01
CA GLU A 36 -13.14 -9.45 -2.91
C GLU A 36 -11.73 -8.96 -2.57
N ASP A 37 -11.58 -7.65 -2.26
CA ASP A 37 -10.28 -7.07 -1.87
C ASP A 37 -9.74 -7.70 -0.58
N GLU A 38 -10.62 -8.02 0.37
CA GLU A 38 -10.28 -8.68 1.62
C GLU A 38 -9.90 -10.15 1.40
N ALA A 39 -10.64 -10.87 0.57
CA ALA A 39 -10.31 -12.26 0.22
C ALA A 39 -8.96 -12.35 -0.51
N GLU A 40 -8.71 -11.46 -1.48
CA GLU A 40 -7.41 -11.35 -2.15
C GLU A 40 -6.29 -11.02 -1.16
N PHE A 41 -6.56 -10.15 -0.18
CA PHE A 41 -5.59 -9.77 0.84
C PHE A 41 -5.21 -10.94 1.75
N GLU A 42 -6.19 -11.71 2.25
CA GLU A 42 -5.91 -12.87 3.10
C GLU A 42 -5.08 -13.94 2.36
N ILE A 43 -5.39 -14.22 1.08
CA ILE A 43 -4.58 -15.15 0.26
C ILE A 43 -3.13 -14.67 0.14
N VAL A 44 -2.94 -13.37 -0.13
CA VAL A 44 -1.60 -12.77 -0.26
C VAL A 44 -0.84 -12.82 1.06
N LYS A 45 -1.52 -12.51 2.16
CA LYS A 45 -0.98 -12.52 3.50
C LYS A 45 -0.52 -13.93 3.88
N ASP A 46 -1.37 -14.94 3.74
CA ASP A 46 -1.05 -16.34 4.06
C ASP A 46 0.17 -16.82 3.26
N TYR A 47 0.19 -16.54 1.95
CA TYR A 47 1.33 -16.90 1.11
C TYR A 47 2.64 -16.22 1.54
N ILE A 48 2.60 -14.93 1.90
CA ILE A 48 3.78 -14.21 2.40
C ILE A 48 4.25 -14.77 3.75
N TYR A 49 3.34 -15.14 4.64
CA TYR A 49 3.68 -15.76 5.93
C TYR A 49 4.41 -17.10 5.75
N GLU A 50 3.99 -17.91 4.78
CA GLU A 50 4.65 -19.18 4.45
C GLU A 50 5.95 -18.97 3.65
N ASN A 51 6.07 -17.87 2.90
CA ASN A 51 7.16 -17.60 1.97
C ASN A 51 7.77 -16.20 2.20
N LEU A 52 8.47 -16.03 3.34
CA LEU A 52 9.02 -14.74 3.79
C LEU A 52 10.00 -14.05 2.82
N SER A 53 10.61 -14.81 1.90
CA SER A 53 11.54 -14.30 0.88
C SER A 53 10.89 -14.11 -0.50
N ALA A 54 9.57 -14.32 -0.61
CA ALA A 54 8.88 -14.21 -1.89
C ALA A 54 8.90 -12.78 -2.42
N THR A 55 9.29 -12.65 -3.69
CA THR A 55 9.20 -11.38 -4.42
C THR A 55 7.75 -11.05 -4.77
N ILE A 56 7.44 -9.77 -4.98
CA ILE A 56 6.09 -9.34 -5.42
C ILE A 56 5.64 -10.08 -6.69
N MET A 57 6.57 -10.42 -7.59
CA MET A 57 6.28 -11.20 -8.79
C MET A 57 5.86 -12.64 -8.47
N GLN A 58 6.57 -13.30 -7.55
CA GLN A 58 6.20 -14.65 -7.09
C GLN A 58 4.86 -14.63 -6.38
N VAL A 59 4.64 -13.69 -5.45
CA VAL A 59 3.35 -13.53 -4.77
C VAL A 59 2.23 -13.36 -5.79
N SER A 60 2.41 -12.49 -6.79
CA SER A 60 1.40 -12.27 -7.83
C SER A 60 1.13 -13.52 -8.66
N LYS A 61 2.17 -14.28 -8.99
CA LYS A 61 2.07 -15.49 -9.79
C LYS A 61 1.34 -16.60 -9.04
N GLU A 62 1.72 -16.86 -7.79
CA GLU A 62 1.19 -17.98 -7.00
C GLU A 62 -0.21 -17.68 -6.43
N THR A 63 -0.48 -16.43 -6.05
CA THR A 63 -1.80 -16.03 -5.52
C THR A 63 -2.80 -15.64 -6.61
N GLY A 64 -2.34 -15.40 -7.84
CA GLY A 64 -3.14 -14.84 -8.93
C GLY A 64 -3.54 -13.37 -8.75
N VAL A 65 -3.15 -12.74 -7.63
CA VAL A 65 -3.47 -11.34 -7.34
C VAL A 65 -2.55 -10.43 -8.14
N LYS A 66 -3.10 -9.38 -8.75
CA LYS A 66 -2.32 -8.45 -9.58
C LYS A 66 -1.23 -7.74 -8.77
N ILE A 67 -0.04 -7.57 -9.36
CA ILE A 67 1.07 -6.80 -8.76
C ILE A 67 0.63 -5.41 -8.27
N THR A 68 -0.21 -4.71 -9.02
CA THR A 68 -0.71 -3.38 -8.64
C THR A 68 -1.48 -3.42 -7.32
N ARG A 69 -2.25 -4.49 -7.08
CA ARG A 69 -3.02 -4.70 -5.85
C ARG A 69 -2.10 -4.99 -4.67
N ILE A 70 -1.11 -5.88 -4.85
CA ILE A 70 -0.11 -6.19 -3.82
C ILE A 70 0.67 -4.92 -3.42
N LYS A 71 1.07 -4.11 -4.40
CA LYS A 71 1.69 -2.80 -4.15
C LYS A 71 0.77 -1.84 -3.38
N SER A 72 -0.54 -1.84 -3.66
CA SER A 72 -1.50 -1.05 -2.88
C SER A 72 -1.55 -1.50 -1.42
N TYR A 73 -1.55 -2.81 -1.12
CA TYR A 73 -1.53 -3.28 0.26
C TYR A 73 -0.28 -2.84 1.03
N LEU A 74 0.88 -2.84 0.36
CA LEU A 74 2.12 -2.31 0.92
C LEU A 74 2.02 -0.80 1.17
N LYS A 75 1.48 -0.02 0.22
CA LYS A 75 1.31 1.43 0.36
C LYS A 75 0.28 1.81 1.42
N ASP A 76 -0.75 1.01 1.59
CA ASP A 76 -1.79 1.16 2.60
C ASP A 76 -1.32 0.68 3.99
N GLY A 77 -0.07 0.25 4.14
CA GLY A 77 0.48 -0.24 5.41
C GLY A 77 -0.15 -1.55 5.91
N ARG A 78 -0.94 -2.23 5.06
CA ARG A 78 -1.57 -3.52 5.39
C ARG A 78 -0.57 -4.69 5.32
N LEU A 79 0.53 -4.51 4.58
CA LEU A 79 1.64 -5.45 4.50
C LEU A 79 2.95 -4.74 4.84
N ILE A 80 3.90 -5.47 5.41
CA ILE A 80 5.26 -5.02 5.67
C ILE A 80 6.27 -5.93 4.98
N ILE A 81 7.25 -5.32 4.31
CA ILE A 81 8.38 -6.04 3.75
C ILE A 81 9.40 -6.31 4.86
N PRO A 82 9.82 -7.57 5.10
CA PRO A 82 10.85 -7.88 6.08
C PRO A 82 12.22 -7.34 5.64
N ASP A 83 13.08 -6.98 6.62
CA ASP A 83 14.40 -6.36 6.39
C ASP A 83 15.34 -7.17 5.47
N GLY A 84 15.15 -8.49 5.36
CA GLY A 84 15.95 -9.37 4.51
C GLY A 84 15.52 -9.45 3.03
N SER A 85 14.53 -8.65 2.62
CA SER A 85 14.01 -8.69 1.24
C SER A 85 14.91 -7.95 0.26
N ALA A 86 15.00 -8.44 -0.97
CA ALA A 86 15.78 -7.78 -2.03
C ALA A 86 15.09 -6.53 -2.62
N ILE A 87 13.79 -6.35 -2.38
CA ILE A 87 12.95 -5.32 -2.99
C ILE A 87 12.20 -4.57 -1.90
N PHE A 88 12.26 -3.24 -1.90
CA PHE A 88 11.54 -2.34 -1.01
C PHE A 88 10.71 -1.32 -1.81
N LEU A 89 9.75 -0.65 -1.16
CA LEU A 89 9.09 0.51 -1.74
C LEU A 89 9.99 1.74 -1.66
N ASN A 90 9.68 2.79 -2.41
CA ASN A 90 10.38 4.07 -2.34
C ASN A 90 9.43 5.15 -1.81
N CYS A 91 9.95 6.02 -0.93
CA CYS A 91 9.26 7.21 -0.47
C CYS A 91 8.88 8.11 -1.67
N GLU A 92 7.61 8.52 -1.74
CA GLU A 92 7.09 9.34 -2.85
C GLU A 92 7.68 10.76 -2.88
N ILE A 93 8.35 11.21 -1.80
CA ILE A 93 9.00 12.52 -1.72
C ILE A 93 10.52 12.43 -1.94
N CYS A 94 11.23 11.65 -1.12
CA CYS A 94 12.70 11.62 -1.15
C CYS A 94 13.30 10.40 -1.87
N GLY A 95 12.47 9.44 -2.31
CA GLY A 95 12.92 8.21 -2.98
C GLY A 95 13.60 7.17 -2.10
N THR A 96 13.82 7.45 -0.80
CA THR A 96 14.44 6.49 0.13
C THR A 96 13.62 5.20 0.24
N SER A 97 14.29 4.06 0.38
CA SER A 97 13.64 2.76 0.58
C SER A 97 12.81 2.71 1.86
N ILE A 98 11.60 2.18 1.78
CA ILE A 98 10.67 1.96 2.90
C ILE A 98 10.08 0.54 2.83
N LYS A 99 9.80 -0.04 3.99
CA LYS A 99 9.25 -1.40 4.11
C LYS A 99 7.76 -1.48 3.76
N PHE A 100 7.04 -0.38 3.94
CA PHE A 100 5.62 -0.21 3.65
C PHE A 100 5.32 1.28 3.56
N GLY A 101 4.08 1.65 3.26
CA GLY A 101 3.64 3.04 3.23
C GLY A 101 3.97 3.77 1.94
N ARG A 102 3.69 5.08 1.94
CA ARG A 102 3.94 6.02 0.84
C ARG A 102 5.11 6.96 1.15
N LEU A 103 5.27 7.35 2.41
CA LEU A 103 6.29 8.30 2.85
C LEU A 103 7.18 7.68 3.93
N CYS A 104 8.45 8.08 4.00
CA CYS A 104 9.26 7.81 5.18
C CYS A 104 8.90 8.77 6.32
N ARG A 105 9.24 8.39 7.56
CA ARG A 105 8.98 9.21 8.76
C ARG A 105 9.48 10.64 8.65
N GLU A 106 10.71 10.87 8.19
CA GLU A 106 11.26 12.24 8.04
C GLU A 106 10.46 13.10 7.05
N CYS A 107 10.07 12.53 5.91
CA CYS A 107 9.28 13.24 4.91
C CYS A 107 7.87 13.53 5.42
N ALA A 108 7.27 12.60 6.15
CA ALA A 108 6.00 12.85 6.79
C ALA A 108 6.14 13.98 7.81
N ASP A 109 7.12 13.92 8.71
CA ASP A 109 7.32 14.89 9.81
C ASP A 109 7.66 16.30 9.30
N SER A 110 8.17 16.41 8.07
CA SER A 110 8.42 17.68 7.39
C SER A 110 7.16 18.30 6.78
N LEU A 111 6.08 17.54 6.58
CA LEU A 111 4.82 18.04 6.04
C LEU A 111 3.95 18.65 7.13
N SER A 112 3.29 19.77 6.82
CA SER A 112 2.25 20.31 7.70
C SER A 112 1.06 19.37 7.81
N ASN A 113 0.30 19.49 8.89
CA ASN A 113 -0.91 18.69 9.07
C ASN A 113 -1.95 18.95 7.96
N GLU A 114 -2.03 20.19 7.43
CA GLU A 114 -2.92 20.48 6.30
C GLU A 114 -2.48 19.73 5.04
N MET A 115 -1.17 19.74 4.73
CA MET A 115 -0.63 19.03 3.57
C MET A 115 -0.84 17.51 3.68
N ARG A 116 -0.64 16.93 4.87
CA ARG A 116 -0.92 15.51 5.11
C ARG A 116 -2.39 15.18 4.86
N HIS A 117 -3.30 16.05 5.30
CA HIS A 117 -4.73 15.89 5.10
C HIS A 117 -5.13 15.99 3.62
N GLU A 118 -4.64 17.00 2.90
CA GLU A 118 -4.90 17.16 1.46
C GLU A 118 -4.38 15.97 0.64
N MET A 119 -3.19 15.48 0.99
CA MET A 119 -2.59 14.31 0.34
C MET A 119 -3.23 12.98 0.74
N ASN A 120 -4.19 13.00 1.68
CA ASN A 120 -4.82 11.83 2.29
C ASN A 120 -3.76 10.81 2.76
N ILE A 121 -2.76 11.30 3.49
CA ILE A 121 -1.71 10.46 4.09
C ILE A 121 -2.10 10.15 5.52
N ASP A 122 -2.50 8.90 5.75
CA ASP A 122 -2.74 8.38 7.08
C ASP A 122 -1.43 7.90 7.75
N GLU A 123 -1.42 7.79 9.08
CA GLU A 123 -0.26 7.35 9.87
C GLU A 123 0.27 5.97 9.42
N PHE A 124 -0.62 5.06 9.03
CA PHE A 124 -0.23 3.74 8.52
C PHE A 124 0.49 3.78 7.17
N GLN A 125 0.41 4.90 6.45
CA GLN A 125 1.17 5.12 5.20
C GLN A 125 2.54 5.75 5.46
N ILE A 126 2.94 5.93 6.72
CA ILE A 126 4.28 6.38 7.12
C ILE A 126 5.15 5.15 7.38
N GLY A 127 5.96 4.83 6.38
CA GLY A 127 6.83 3.67 6.34
C GLY A 127 8.13 3.82 7.13
N GLU A 128 8.55 2.71 7.73
CA GLU A 128 9.89 2.57 8.28
C GLU A 128 10.92 2.26 7.19
N LYS A 129 12.14 2.77 7.35
CA LYS A 129 13.29 2.39 6.52
C LYS A 129 13.75 0.97 6.86
N PRO A 130 14.21 0.17 5.89
CA PRO A 130 14.78 -1.15 6.16
C PRO A 130 16.16 -1.03 6.83
N LYS A 131 16.48 -1.97 7.72
CA LYS A 131 17.79 -2.08 8.37
C LYS A 131 18.76 -2.85 7.44
N ASN A 132 20.00 -2.38 7.30
CA ASN A 132 21.07 -3.01 6.50
C ASN A 132 20.95 -2.99 4.96
N LEU A 133 20.59 -1.86 4.34
CA LEU A 133 20.60 -1.66 2.88
C LEU A 133 21.96 -1.89 2.17
N ASN A 134 23.06 -1.98 2.92
CA ASN A 134 24.44 -1.83 2.42
C ASN A 134 25.08 -3.08 1.80
N GLN A 135 24.41 -4.23 1.72
CA GLN A 135 25.04 -5.45 1.18
C GLN A 135 24.82 -5.71 -0.32
N SER A 136 23.97 -4.93 -1.01
CA SER A 136 23.51 -5.29 -2.37
C SER A 136 23.79 -4.26 -3.47
N ARG A 137 24.80 -3.39 -3.33
CA ARG A 137 25.19 -2.52 -4.45
C ARG A 137 25.97 -3.34 -5.49
N MET A 138 25.36 -3.56 -6.66
CA MET A 138 26.07 -4.05 -7.85
C MET A 138 27.27 -3.14 -8.12
N ARG A 139 28.47 -3.73 -8.17
CA ARG A 139 29.69 -3.05 -8.59
C ARG A 139 30.10 -3.54 -9.97
N PHE A 140 30.70 -2.64 -10.74
CA PHE A 140 31.35 -2.99 -12.00
C PHE A 140 32.67 -3.70 -11.71
N LEU A 141 33.03 -4.68 -12.53
CA LEU A 141 34.38 -5.24 -12.57
C LEU A 141 35.23 -4.30 -13.43
N ASP A 142 36.14 -3.55 -12.82
CA ASP A 142 37.18 -2.86 -13.58
C ASP A 142 38.07 -3.92 -14.22
N ARG A 143 38.10 -3.91 -15.54
CA ARG A 143 38.91 -4.82 -16.35
C ARG A 143 40.18 -4.06 -16.73
N THR A 144 41.13 -4.03 -15.82
CA THR A 144 42.51 -3.57 -16.06
C THR A 144 43.22 -4.49 -17.04
#